data_AF-A0A7K1YFK7-F1
#
_entry.id   AF-A0A7K1YFK7-F1
#
_cell.length_a   1.000
_cell.length_b   1.000
_cell.length_c   1.000
_cell.angle_alpha   90.00
_cell.angle_beta   90.00
_cell.angle_gamma   90.00
#
_symmetry.space_group_name_H-M   'P 1'
#
loop_
_entity.id
_entity.type
_entity.pdbx_description
1 polymer ?
#
loop_
_entity_poly.entity_id
_entity_poly.type
_entity_poly.pdbx_seq_one_letter_code
_entity_poly.pdbx_strand_id
1 'polypeptide(L)'
;MERMLMDEWRELGFYYDFDDRLDVNQWRFYGSKIGLQNFVKLLDEYTSKPSNNKEFEHDHYGPYSYLKIITLDNEAIINEHAIGGSIANLKKLKSIIADKLNNTNPGQTFNIDKDFGNNNTATAKFFVMADHFDPVSMDELLVSGRQIIVNQKHENDGE
;
A
#
# COMPACT_ATOMS: atom_id res chain seq x y z
N MET A 1 -17.92 -12.75 0.76
CA MET A 1 -17.43 -11.37 0.90
C MET A 1 -16.08 -11.36 1.58
N GLU A 2 -15.96 -11.75 2.86
CA GLU A 2 -14.66 -11.79 3.57
C GLU A 2 -13.57 -12.57 2.83
N ARG A 3 -13.86 -13.78 2.33
CA ARG A 3 -12.87 -14.57 1.57
C ARG A 3 -12.34 -13.83 0.33
N MET A 4 -13.20 -13.10 -0.38
CA MET A 4 -12.78 -12.32 -1.56
C MET A 4 -11.83 -11.20 -1.17
N LEU A 5 -12.11 -10.47 -0.08
CA LEU A 5 -11.22 -9.43 0.44
C LEU A 5 -9.86 -10.00 0.90
N MET A 6 -9.86 -11.17 1.54
CA MET A 6 -8.62 -11.85 1.92
C MET A 6 -7.79 -12.27 0.71
N ASP A 7 -8.43 -12.80 -0.32
CA ASP A 7 -7.77 -13.23 -1.55
C ASP A 7 -7.21 -12.02 -2.30
N GLU A 8 -7.94 -10.91 -2.38
CA GLU A 8 -7.45 -9.66 -2.98
C GLU A 8 -6.25 -9.07 -2.22
N TRP A 9 -6.25 -9.09 -0.87
CA TRP A 9 -5.07 -8.69 -0.10
C TRP A 9 -3.84 -9.55 -0.38
N ARG A 10 -4.04 -10.87 -0.53
CA ARG A 10 -2.95 -11.81 -0.82
C ARG A 10 -2.46 -11.70 -2.25
N GLU A 11 -3.35 -11.43 -3.20
CA GLU A 11 -3.01 -11.13 -4.59
C GLU A 11 -2.22 -9.82 -4.68
N LEU A 12 -2.67 -8.78 -3.96
CA LEU A 12 -1.93 -7.53 -3.84
C LEU A 12 -0.55 -7.75 -3.22
N GLY A 13 -0.43 -8.65 -2.24
CA GLY A 13 0.82 -9.10 -1.63
C GLY A 13 1.34 -8.18 -0.52
N PHE A 14 0.69 -7.04 -0.28
CA PHE A 14 0.95 -6.14 0.83
C PHE A 14 -0.35 -5.55 1.35
N TYR A 15 -0.35 -5.17 2.63
CA TYR A 15 -1.42 -4.39 3.24
C TYR A 15 -1.06 -2.92 3.17
N TYR A 16 -2.07 -2.06 3.03
CA TYR A 16 -1.88 -0.63 3.19
C TYR A 16 -3.02 0.00 3.98
N ASP A 17 -2.71 1.12 4.62
CA ASP A 17 -3.69 2.07 5.14
C ASP A 17 -3.15 3.49 5.10
N PHE A 18 -4.00 4.45 5.46
CA PHE A 18 -3.62 5.82 5.71
C PHE A 18 -3.86 6.14 7.18
N ASP A 19 -2.80 6.57 7.86
CA ASP A 19 -2.83 7.05 9.23
C ASP A 19 -3.07 8.57 9.23
N ASP A 20 -4.34 8.95 9.43
CA ASP A 20 -4.87 10.31 9.33
C ASP A 20 -4.81 11.10 10.64
N ARG A 21 -4.11 10.57 11.66
CA ARG A 21 -3.88 11.31 12.90
C ARG A 21 -3.08 12.56 12.58
N LEU A 22 -3.51 13.70 13.13
CA LEU A 22 -3.04 15.06 12.81
C LEU A 22 -1.51 15.23 12.73
N ASP A 23 -0.75 14.49 13.53
CA ASP A 23 0.73 14.59 13.60
C ASP A 23 1.47 13.51 12.77
N VAL A 24 0.74 12.64 12.05
CA VAL A 24 1.30 11.49 11.34
C VAL A 24 1.17 11.64 9.83
N ASN A 25 -0.06 11.81 9.32
CA ASN A 25 -0.40 11.89 7.89
C ASN A 25 0.48 10.97 7.02
N GLN A 26 0.23 9.67 7.12
CA GLN A 26 1.14 8.67 6.56
C GLN A 26 0.40 7.53 5.87
N TRP A 27 0.73 7.30 4.60
CA TRP A 27 0.47 6.01 3.97
C TRP A 27 1.41 4.98 4.55
N ARG A 28 0.88 3.88 5.09
CA ARG A 28 1.68 2.79 5.65
C ARG A 28 1.51 1.57 4.77
N PHE A 29 2.62 0.98 4.37
CA PHE A 29 2.67 -0.22 3.53
C PHE A 29 3.36 -1.34 4.30
N TYR A 30 2.67 -2.46 4.51
CA TYR A 30 3.17 -3.61 5.24
C TYR A 30 3.22 -4.81 4.31
N GLY A 31 4.40 -5.39 4.14
CA GLY A 31 4.55 -6.57 3.30
C GLY A 31 5.91 -7.21 3.47
N SER A 32 6.03 -8.48 3.10
CA SER A 32 7.35 -9.05 2.86
C SER A 32 8.05 -8.28 1.73
N LYS A 33 9.35 -8.48 1.55
CA LYS A 33 10.09 -7.82 0.46
C LYS A 33 9.49 -8.14 -0.90
N ILE A 34 9.11 -9.41 -1.13
CA ILE A 34 8.42 -9.85 -2.35
C ILE A 34 7.03 -9.19 -2.46
N GLY A 35 6.28 -9.14 -1.36
CA GLY A 35 4.97 -8.51 -1.31
C GLY A 35 5.01 -7.03 -1.68
N LEU A 36 5.92 -6.26 -1.09
CA LEU A 36 6.10 -4.84 -1.39
C LEU A 36 6.63 -4.58 -2.81
N GLN A 37 7.32 -5.55 -3.42
CA GLN A 37 7.72 -5.49 -4.83
C GLN A 37 6.49 -5.42 -5.76
N ASN A 38 5.32 -5.92 -5.33
CA ASN A 38 4.10 -5.77 -6.12
C ASN A 38 3.68 -4.31 -6.25
N PHE A 39 3.91 -3.45 -5.25
CA PHE A 39 3.64 -2.01 -5.40
C PHE A 39 4.53 -1.38 -6.48
N VAL A 40 5.80 -1.79 -6.55
CA VAL A 40 6.72 -1.38 -7.62
C VAL A 40 6.21 -1.83 -8.99
N LYS A 41 5.68 -3.06 -9.08
CA LYS A 41 5.06 -3.61 -10.29
C LYS A 41 3.81 -2.83 -10.71
N LEU A 42 2.94 -2.48 -9.76
CA LEU A 42 1.74 -1.67 -10.03
C LEU A 42 2.10 -0.29 -10.61
N LEU A 43 3.11 0.38 -10.08
CA LEU A 43 3.62 1.63 -10.64
C LEU A 43 4.20 1.42 -12.06
N ASP A 44 4.88 0.30 -12.32
CA ASP A 44 5.38 -0.03 -13.65
C ASP A 44 4.25 -0.26 -14.67
N GLU A 45 3.24 -1.03 -14.28
CA GLU A 45 2.05 -1.30 -15.09
C GLU A 45 1.26 -0.02 -15.37
N TYR A 46 1.06 0.82 -14.36
CA TYR A 46 0.39 2.12 -14.53
C TYR A 46 1.17 3.03 -15.50
N THR A 47 2.48 3.16 -15.31
CA THR A 47 3.33 4.09 -16.09
C THR A 47 3.72 3.59 -17.48
N SER A 48 3.44 2.33 -17.79
CA SER A 48 3.65 1.74 -19.12
C SER A 48 2.42 1.84 -20.03
N LYS A 49 1.23 2.11 -19.49
CA LYS A 49 -0.01 2.32 -20.27
C LYS A 49 -0.02 3.73 -20.87
N PRO A 50 0.03 3.91 -22.21
CA PRO A 50 -0.01 5.24 -22.81
C PRO A 50 -1.30 6.01 -22.52
N SER A 51 -2.41 5.31 -22.28
CA SER A 51 -3.70 5.90 -21.89
C SER A 51 -3.62 6.68 -20.58
N ASN A 52 -2.71 6.31 -19.68
CA ASN A 52 -2.58 6.93 -18.37
C ASN A 52 -1.78 8.24 -18.42
N ASN A 53 -1.22 8.61 -19.57
CA ASN A 53 -0.52 9.88 -19.77
C ASN A 53 -1.49 11.04 -20.10
N LYS A 54 -2.61 11.11 -19.39
CA LYS A 54 -3.52 12.24 -19.41
C LYS A 54 -3.76 12.69 -17.97
N GLU A 55 -3.88 14.00 -17.79
CA GLU A 55 -4.15 14.59 -16.49
C GLU A 55 -5.41 13.98 -15.86
N PHE A 56 -5.32 13.66 -14.57
CA PHE A 56 -6.36 13.05 -13.74
C PHE A 56 -6.74 11.60 -14.05
N GLU A 57 -6.10 10.93 -15.02
CA GLU A 57 -6.21 9.47 -15.14
C GLU A 57 -5.69 8.82 -13.86
N HIS A 58 -6.36 7.78 -13.38
CA HIS A 58 -6.03 7.17 -12.10
C HIS A 58 -6.49 5.71 -12.03
N ASP A 59 -5.74 4.93 -11.24
CA ASP A 59 -6.11 3.57 -10.86
C ASP A 59 -6.24 3.52 -9.32
N HIS A 60 -7.16 2.67 -8.85
CA HIS A 60 -7.33 2.34 -7.44
C HIS A 60 -6.90 0.90 -7.20
N TYR A 61 -6.23 0.64 -6.08
CA TYR A 61 -5.65 -0.67 -5.77
C TYR A 61 -6.13 -1.25 -4.45
N GLY A 62 -6.24 -2.57 -4.40
CA GLY A 62 -6.58 -3.33 -3.20
C GLY A 62 -8.07 -3.32 -2.82
N PRO A 63 -8.43 -4.06 -1.75
CA PRO A 63 -9.81 -4.47 -1.49
C PRO A 63 -10.77 -3.31 -1.20
N TYR A 64 -10.25 -2.22 -0.65
CA TYR A 64 -11.02 -1.02 -0.33
C TYR A 64 -10.84 0.11 -1.33
N SER A 65 -9.97 -0.07 -2.34
CA SER A 65 -9.74 0.92 -3.40
C SER A 65 -9.32 2.31 -2.89
N TYR A 66 -8.72 2.42 -1.70
CA TYR A 66 -8.27 3.72 -1.17
C TYR A 66 -6.91 4.14 -1.70
N LEU A 67 -6.01 3.19 -1.97
CA LEU A 67 -4.72 3.49 -2.57
C LEU A 67 -4.92 3.92 -4.02
N LYS A 68 -4.76 5.21 -4.28
CA LYS A 68 -4.93 5.83 -5.59
C LYS A 68 -3.59 6.30 -6.16
N ILE A 69 -3.31 5.89 -7.39
CA ILE A 69 -2.22 6.45 -8.20
C ILE A 69 -2.84 7.31 -9.30
N ILE A 70 -2.34 8.54 -9.46
CA ILE A 70 -2.93 9.53 -10.38
C ILE A 70 -1.87 10.26 -11.20
N THR A 71 -2.16 10.48 -12.48
CA THR A 71 -1.34 11.33 -13.35
C THR A 71 -1.68 12.80 -13.11
N LEU A 72 -0.66 13.59 -12.79
CA LEU A 72 -0.73 15.05 -12.66
C LEU A 72 0.40 15.66 -13.48
N ASP A 73 0.12 16.68 -14.30
CA ASP A 73 1.11 17.14 -15.28
C ASP A 73 2.27 17.92 -14.64
N ASN A 74 2.00 18.68 -13.57
CA ASN A 74 2.96 19.64 -13.02
C ASN A 74 3.35 19.41 -11.56
N GLU A 75 2.97 18.27 -10.98
CA GLU A 75 3.19 18.01 -9.57
C GLU A 75 3.76 16.60 -9.32
N ALA A 76 4.51 16.45 -8.23
CA ALA A 76 4.84 15.17 -7.62
C ALA A 76 4.42 15.30 -6.16
N ILE A 77 3.43 14.52 -5.74
CA ILE A 77 2.79 14.71 -4.45
C ILE A 77 2.39 13.38 -3.81
N ILE A 78 2.58 13.29 -2.50
CA ILE A 78 1.95 12.32 -1.62
C ILE A 78 1.06 13.13 -0.67
N ASN A 79 -0.24 12.83 -0.68
CA ASN A 79 -1.23 13.40 0.21
C ASN A 79 -2.19 12.31 0.71
N GLU A 80 -3.19 12.68 1.51
CA GLU A 80 -4.18 11.75 2.07
C GLU A 80 -5.07 11.04 1.03
N HIS A 81 -5.17 11.57 -0.19
CA HIS A 81 -6.07 11.03 -1.21
C HIS A 81 -5.36 10.22 -2.29
N ALA A 82 -4.07 10.47 -2.53
CA ALA A 82 -3.36 9.87 -3.63
C ALA A 82 -1.84 9.99 -3.51
N ILE A 83 -1.17 9.17 -4.32
CA ILE A 83 0.21 9.37 -4.74
C ILE A 83 0.16 9.77 -6.21
N GLY A 84 0.60 11.00 -6.51
CA GLY A 84 0.36 11.63 -7.81
C GLY A 84 1.60 12.21 -8.45
N GLY A 85 1.61 12.19 -9.78
CA GLY A 85 2.52 13.00 -10.59
C GLY A 85 2.59 12.59 -12.04
N SER A 86 3.45 13.25 -12.81
CA SER A 86 3.62 12.89 -14.22
C SER A 86 4.09 11.44 -14.36
N ILE A 87 3.93 10.83 -15.53
CA ILE A 87 4.46 9.48 -15.80
C ILE A 87 5.97 9.39 -15.49
N ALA A 88 6.73 10.46 -15.74
CA ALA A 88 8.14 10.53 -15.39
C ALA A 88 8.36 10.55 -13.87
N ASN A 89 7.57 11.32 -13.12
CA ASN A 89 7.63 11.36 -11.66
C ASN A 89 7.29 9.99 -11.07
N LEU A 90 6.21 9.34 -11.52
CA LEU A 90 5.80 8.03 -11.02
C LEU A 90 6.84 6.94 -11.35
N LYS A 91 7.52 7.03 -12.50
CA LYS A 91 8.68 6.16 -12.81
C LYS A 91 9.85 6.41 -11.87
N LYS A 92 10.13 7.67 -11.50
CA LYS A 92 11.14 8.01 -10.49
C LYS A 92 10.76 7.42 -9.13
N LEU A 93 9.51 7.56 -8.70
CA LEU A 93 9.01 6.98 -7.45
C LEU A 93 9.23 5.47 -7.41
N LYS A 94 8.85 4.77 -8.49
CA LYS A 94 9.07 3.34 -8.65
C LYS A 94 10.54 2.98 -8.41
N SER A 95 11.48 3.70 -9.03
CA SER A 95 12.92 3.47 -8.83
C SER A 95 13.35 3.72 -7.39
N ILE A 96 12.92 4.81 -6.75
CA ILE A 96 13.25 5.11 -5.35
C ILE A 96 12.78 3.97 -4.43
N ILE A 97 11.53 3.51 -4.60
CA ILE A 97 10.98 2.43 -3.77
C ILE A 97 11.74 1.13 -4.02
N ALA A 98 12.00 0.76 -5.27
CA ALA A 98 12.76 -0.45 -5.60
C ALA A 98 14.16 -0.44 -4.96
N ASP A 99 14.87 0.68 -5.04
CA ASP A 99 16.21 0.83 -4.49
C ASP A 99 16.18 0.76 -2.96
N LYS A 100 15.27 1.49 -2.30
CA LYS A 100 15.15 1.44 -0.83
C LYS A 100 14.73 0.05 -0.35
N LEU A 101 13.80 -0.59 -1.04
CA LEU A 101 13.35 -1.94 -0.71
C LEU A 101 14.49 -2.95 -0.82
N ASN A 102 15.30 -2.89 -1.90
CA ASN A 102 16.47 -3.74 -2.08
C ASN A 102 17.48 -3.60 -0.93
N ASN A 103 17.65 -2.40 -0.38
CA ASN A 103 18.60 -2.11 0.70
C ASN A 103 18.00 -2.23 2.12
N THR A 104 16.72 -2.57 2.24
CA THR A 104 16.05 -2.74 3.55
C THR A 104 15.85 -4.22 3.86
N ASN A 105 16.18 -4.61 5.09
CA ASN A 105 16.01 -5.98 5.59
C ASN A 105 14.65 -6.15 6.29
N PRO A 106 14.13 -7.39 6.42
CA PRO A 106 12.98 -7.69 7.26
C PRO A 106 13.13 -7.13 8.69
N GLY A 107 12.05 -6.57 9.23
CA GLY A 107 12.00 -5.89 10.52
C GLY A 107 12.41 -4.41 10.47
N GLN A 108 12.87 -3.90 9.33
CA GLN A 108 13.23 -2.50 9.15
C GLN A 108 12.14 -1.73 8.38
N THR A 109 12.24 -0.40 8.44
CA THR A 109 11.32 0.50 7.75
C THR A 109 12.08 1.55 6.95
N PHE A 110 11.46 2.06 5.88
CA PHE A 110 11.95 3.26 5.20
C PHE A 110 10.79 4.19 4.82
N ASN A 111 11.10 5.48 4.65
CA ASN A 111 10.14 6.49 4.23
C ASN A 111 10.43 6.99 2.82
N ILE A 112 9.37 7.36 2.12
CA ILE A 112 9.36 8.25 0.98
C ILE A 112 8.70 9.55 1.44
N ASP A 113 9.45 10.63 1.33
CA ASP A 113 9.00 11.98 1.64
C ASP A 113 9.52 12.90 0.53
N LYS A 114 10.37 13.88 0.86
CA LYS A 114 10.92 14.87 -0.10
C LYS A 114 11.74 14.24 -1.23
N ASP A 115 12.13 12.98 -1.11
CA ASP A 115 12.77 12.21 -2.19
C ASP A 115 11.89 12.15 -3.47
N PHE A 116 10.57 12.18 -3.29
CA PHE A 116 9.61 12.16 -4.40
C PHE A 116 9.18 13.56 -4.83
N GLY A 117 8.73 14.40 -3.89
CA GLY A 117 8.18 15.73 -4.17
C GLY A 117 8.30 16.68 -2.98
N ASN A 118 8.55 17.96 -3.25
CA ASN A 118 8.76 18.96 -2.19
C ASN A 118 7.46 19.42 -1.51
N ASN A 119 6.31 19.19 -2.15
CA ASN A 119 4.99 19.66 -1.72
C ASN A 119 4.14 18.54 -1.10
N ASN A 120 4.76 17.44 -0.69
CA ASN A 120 4.05 16.36 -0.02
C ASN A 120 3.41 16.87 1.27
N THR A 121 2.15 16.51 1.49
CA THR A 121 1.43 16.76 2.74
C THR A 121 1.31 15.49 3.59
N ALA A 122 1.69 14.35 3.03
CA ALA A 122 1.78 13.07 3.72
C ALA A 122 3.10 12.35 3.39
N THR A 123 3.50 11.43 4.25
CA THR A 123 4.65 10.53 4.02
C THR A 123 4.17 9.15 3.56
N ALA A 124 4.99 8.41 2.81
CA ALA A 124 4.75 7.00 2.55
C ALA A 124 5.82 6.16 3.26
N LYS A 125 5.39 5.36 4.24
CA LYS A 125 6.27 4.51 5.05
C LYS A 125 6.07 3.05 4.73
N PHE A 126 7.18 2.38 4.48
CA PHE A 126 7.23 0.96 4.16
C PHE A 126 7.78 0.20 5.35
N PHE A 127 7.02 -0.79 5.80
CA PHE A 127 7.37 -1.74 6.85
C PHE A 127 7.71 -3.07 6.19
N VAL A 128 9.00 -3.40 6.12
CA VAL A 128 9.46 -4.64 5.50
C VAL A 128 9.29 -5.76 6.51
N MET A 129 8.28 -6.59 6.30
CA MET A 129 7.88 -7.67 7.19
C MET A 129 8.68 -8.94 6.88
N ALA A 130 8.50 -9.98 7.71
CA ALA A 130 9.09 -11.30 7.48
C ALA A 130 8.62 -11.90 6.14
N ASP A 131 9.41 -12.82 5.58
CA ASP A 131 9.20 -13.37 4.22
C ASP A 131 7.82 -14.06 4.04
N HIS A 132 7.28 -14.63 5.11
CA HIS A 132 6.00 -15.34 5.14
C HIS A 132 4.85 -14.50 5.70
N PHE A 133 5.01 -13.18 5.76
CA PHE A 133 3.98 -12.27 6.21
C PHE A 133 2.70 -12.38 5.35
N ASP A 134 1.54 -12.54 6.01
CA ASP A 134 0.22 -12.52 5.38
C ASP A 134 -0.38 -11.11 5.53
N PRO A 135 -0.58 -10.34 4.44
CA PRO A 135 -1.18 -9.00 4.48
C PRO A 135 -2.51 -8.93 5.23
N VAL A 136 -3.29 -10.00 5.17
CA VAL A 136 -4.60 -10.06 5.83
C VAL A 136 -4.49 -9.96 7.35
N SER A 137 -3.32 -10.30 7.94
CA SER A 137 -3.09 -10.17 9.39
C SER A 137 -3.12 -8.73 9.91
N MET A 138 -3.02 -7.73 9.03
CA MET A 138 -3.08 -6.30 9.40
C MET A 138 -4.49 -5.72 9.25
N ASP A 139 -5.42 -6.42 8.60
CA ASP A 139 -6.79 -5.94 8.41
C ASP A 139 -7.64 -6.23 9.65
N GLU A 140 -7.79 -5.23 10.52
CA GLU A 140 -8.53 -5.37 11.77
C GLU A 140 -9.99 -5.76 11.57
N LEU A 141 -10.65 -5.38 10.48
CA LEU A 141 -12.05 -5.76 10.20
C LEU A 141 -12.14 -7.27 9.93
N LEU A 142 -11.17 -7.81 9.18
CA LEU A 142 -11.09 -9.24 8.86
C LEU A 142 -10.51 -10.08 10.01
N VAL A 143 -9.71 -9.49 10.89
CA VAL A 143 -9.09 -10.18 12.04
C VAL A 143 -10.03 -10.17 13.25
N SER A 144 -10.70 -9.05 13.56
CA SER A 144 -11.67 -8.97 14.65
C SER A 144 -12.90 -9.86 14.42
N GLY A 145 -13.39 -9.93 13.18
CA GLY A 145 -14.46 -10.87 12.80
C GLY A 145 -14.08 -12.35 13.02
N ARG A 146 -12.80 -12.71 12.86
CA ARG A 146 -12.31 -14.07 13.18
C ARG A 146 -12.28 -14.36 14.67
N GLN A 147 -11.96 -13.38 15.51
CA GLN A 147 -11.94 -13.57 16.95
C GLN A 147 -13.34 -13.92 17.49
N ILE A 148 -14.40 -13.34 16.90
CA ILE A 148 -15.79 -13.64 17.28
C ILE A 148 -16.14 -15.11 16.95
N ILE A 149 -15.77 -15.60 15.77
CA ILE A 149 -16.06 -16.99 15.36
C ILE A 149 -15.28 -18.00 16.21
N VAL A 150 -14.02 -17.71 16.55
CA VAL A 150 -13.21 -18.57 17.42
C VAL A 150 -13.78 -18.59 18.83
N ASN A 151 -14.20 -17.44 19.37
CA ASN A 151 -14.81 -17.36 20.70
C ASN A 151 -16.18 -18.08 20.75
N GLN A 152 -16.99 -18.02 19.69
CA GLN A 152 -18.28 -18.73 19.62
C GLN A 152 -18.14 -20.25 19.47
N LYS A 153 -17.07 -20.75 18.82
CA LYS A 153 -16.80 -22.19 18.78
C LYS A 153 -16.42 -22.75 20.14
N HIS A 154 -15.69 -22.00 20.96
CA HIS A 154 -15.34 -22.42 22.31
C HIS A 154 -16.53 -22.43 23.29
N GLU A 155 -17.62 -21.71 22.99
CA GLU A 155 -18.86 -21.75 23.78
C GLU A 155 -19.76 -22.95 23.44
N ASN A 156 -19.61 -23.56 22.25
CA ASN A 156 -20.47 -24.66 21.79
C ASN A 156 -19.87 -26.07 21.98
N ASP A 157 -18.62 -26.18 22.45
CA ASP A 157 -17.97 -27.46 22.80
C ASP A 157 -18.03 -27.76 24.33
N GLY A 158 -18.91 -27.05 25.04
CA GLY A 158 -19.03 -27.05 26.50
C GLY A 158 -20.40 -27.45 27.06
N GLU A 159 -21.19 -28.25 26.35
CA GLU A 159 -22.39 -28.94 26.87
C GLU A 159 -22.40 -30.43 26.56
#